data_AF-A0A914NNQ8-F1
#
_entry.id   AF-A0A914NNQ8-F1
#
_cell.length_a   1.000
_cell.length_b   1.000
_cell.length_c   1.000
_cell.angle_alpha   90.00
_cell.angle_beta   90.00
_cell.angle_gamma   90.00
#
_symmetry.space_group_name_H-M   'P 1'
#
loop_
_entity.id
_entity.type
_entity.pdbx_description
1 polymer ?
#
loop_
_entity_poly.entity_id
_entity_poly.type
_entity_poly.pdbx_seq_one_letter_code
_entity_poly.pdbx_strand_id
1 'polypeptide(L)'
;MSENQYSPLTQTVVRTLTDKLYEKRKAAALEIEKQTKELIKSNNMADVEKIISVLEQLTTTPNGNMRKGGLIGLAATAIALGSKHSAVYAVKLLEPVFTCFLDHDSRVRYFACESLYNIVKVCRASVLVKFDELFNILWNLSSDPDQNVRNGSELLDRLVKVFS
;
A
#
# COMPACT_ATOMS: atom_id res chain seq x y z
N MET A 1 -21.98 -15.52 -2.85
CA MET A 1 -20.81 -14.74 -2.41
C MET A 1 -21.34 -13.53 -1.67
N SER A 2 -21.09 -13.44 -0.38
CA SER A 2 -21.78 -12.52 0.54
C SER A 2 -21.37 -11.07 0.32
N GLU A 3 -22.35 -10.17 0.21
CA GLU A 3 -22.20 -8.71 0.02
C GLU A 3 -21.34 -8.02 1.11
N ASN A 4 -21.05 -8.70 2.22
CA ASN A 4 -20.30 -8.16 3.36
C ASN A 4 -18.79 -8.39 3.33
N GLN A 5 -18.22 -9.15 2.38
CA GLN A 5 -16.79 -9.52 2.45
C GLN A 5 -15.84 -8.30 2.34
N TYR A 6 -16.22 -7.31 1.53
CA TYR A 6 -15.38 -6.16 1.22
C TYR A 6 -15.83 -4.87 1.90
N SER A 7 -16.90 -4.92 2.70
CA SER A 7 -17.43 -3.75 3.39
C SER A 7 -16.34 -3.08 4.25
N PRO A 8 -16.18 -1.75 4.18
CA PRO A 8 -17.06 -0.76 3.57
C PRO A 8 -16.81 -0.48 2.07
N LEU A 9 -15.87 -1.16 1.43
CA LEU A 9 -15.65 -1.04 -0.02
C LEU A 9 -16.74 -1.79 -0.78
N THR A 10 -17.18 -1.19 -1.89
CA THR A 10 -18.10 -1.89 -2.80
C THR A 10 -17.37 -2.94 -3.62
N GLN A 11 -18.07 -4.00 -4.00
CA GLN A 11 -17.51 -5.05 -4.87
C GLN A 11 -17.02 -4.47 -6.22
N THR A 12 -17.67 -3.43 -6.73
CA THR A 12 -17.27 -2.71 -7.95
C THR A 12 -15.90 -2.04 -7.79
N VAL A 13 -15.66 -1.38 -6.64
CA VAL A 13 -14.36 -0.76 -6.35
C VAL A 13 -13.28 -1.82 -6.30
N VAL A 14 -13.49 -2.93 -5.58
CA VAL A 14 -12.50 -4.03 -5.49
C VAL A 14 -12.24 -4.66 -6.86
N ARG A 15 -13.28 -4.88 -7.66
CA ARG A 15 -13.12 -5.41 -9.03
C ARG A 15 -12.31 -4.46 -9.92
N THR A 16 -12.52 -3.16 -9.79
CA THR A 16 -11.79 -2.14 -10.59
C THR A 16 -10.36 -1.98 -10.11
N LEU A 17 -10.14 -2.05 -8.80
CA LEU A 17 -8.82 -2.01 -8.14
C LEU A 17 -7.94 -3.19 -8.54
N THR A 18 -8.55 -4.34 -8.83
CA THR A 18 -7.85 -5.59 -9.19
C THR A 18 -7.87 -5.89 -10.69
N ASP A 19 -8.27 -4.91 -11.52
CA ASP A 19 -8.26 -5.01 -12.98
C ASP A 19 -6.82 -5.19 -13.51
N LYS A 20 -6.65 -5.69 -14.73
CA LYS A 20 -5.34 -5.84 -15.39
C LYS A 20 -4.74 -4.50 -15.80
N LEU A 21 -5.57 -3.48 -16.06
CA LEU A 21 -5.14 -2.16 -16.52
C LEU A 21 -4.79 -1.25 -15.34
N TYR A 22 -3.58 -0.68 -15.36
CA TYR A 22 -3.12 0.24 -14.32
C TYR A 22 -4.05 1.45 -14.11
N GLU A 23 -4.50 2.10 -15.19
CA GLU A 23 -5.37 3.27 -15.12
C GLU A 23 -6.67 3.01 -14.37
N LYS A 24 -7.24 1.80 -14.52
CA LYS A 24 -8.43 1.41 -13.74
C LYS A 24 -8.11 1.23 -12.27
N ARG A 25 -6.97 0.62 -11.93
CA ARG A 25 -6.54 0.50 -10.54
C ARG A 25 -6.37 1.87 -9.89
N LYS A 26 -5.73 2.80 -10.61
CA LYS A 26 -5.51 4.17 -10.17
C LYS A 26 -6.84 4.91 -9.95
N ALA A 27 -7.81 4.77 -10.85
CA ALA A 27 -9.15 5.33 -10.67
C ALA A 27 -9.84 4.79 -9.42
N ALA A 28 -9.77 3.47 -9.18
CA ALA A 28 -10.33 2.86 -7.97
C ALA A 28 -9.60 3.31 -6.70
N ALA A 29 -8.27 3.47 -6.75
CA ALA A 29 -7.48 3.95 -5.64
C ALA A 29 -7.86 5.39 -5.24
N LEU A 30 -8.13 6.28 -6.22
CA LEU A 30 -8.62 7.63 -5.95
C LEU A 30 -10.01 7.63 -5.27
N GLU A 31 -10.88 6.71 -5.65
CA GLU A 31 -12.18 6.55 -4.98
C GLU A 31 -12.01 6.07 -3.53
N ILE A 32 -11.11 5.11 -3.29
CA ILE A 32 -10.77 4.65 -1.92
C ILE A 32 -10.20 5.80 -1.08
N GLU A 33 -9.32 6.62 -1.66
CA GLU A 33 -8.78 7.80 -0.98
C GLU A 33 -9.90 8.76 -0.56
N LYS A 34 -10.83 9.05 -1.48
CA LYS A 34 -11.98 9.93 -1.21
C LYS A 34 -12.88 9.35 -0.12
N GLN A 35 -13.25 8.08 -0.23
CA GLN A 35 -14.08 7.38 0.75
C GLN A 35 -13.41 7.38 2.14
N THR A 36 -12.11 7.10 2.20
CA THR A 36 -11.35 7.11 3.47
C THR A 36 -11.34 8.51 4.10
N LYS A 37 -11.17 9.57 3.32
CA LYS A 37 -11.25 10.96 3.81
C LYS A 37 -12.64 11.29 4.38
N GLU A 38 -13.71 10.82 3.76
CA GLU A 38 -15.08 11.01 4.24
C GLU A 38 -15.34 10.28 5.56
N LEU A 39 -14.84 9.05 5.71
CA LEU A 39 -14.92 8.29 6.96
C LEU A 39 -14.15 8.97 8.10
N ILE A 40 -12.94 9.48 7.84
CA ILE A 40 -12.16 10.24 8.83
C ILE A 40 -12.92 11.50 9.26
N LYS A 41 -13.49 12.26 8.31
CA LYS A 41 -14.30 13.45 8.62
C LYS A 41 -15.53 13.12 9.47
N SER A 42 -16.11 11.95 9.27
CA SER A 42 -17.26 11.45 10.03
C SER A 42 -16.86 10.75 11.34
N ASN A 43 -15.56 10.77 11.70
CA ASN A 43 -14.98 10.09 12.85
C ASN A 43 -15.24 8.56 12.90
N ASN A 44 -15.46 7.94 11.73
CA ASN A 44 -15.73 6.52 11.60
C ASN A 44 -14.43 5.74 11.34
N MET A 45 -13.56 5.70 12.35
CA MET A 45 -12.25 5.04 12.25
C MET A 45 -12.34 3.51 12.17
N ALA A 46 -13.44 2.92 12.66
CA ALA A 46 -13.67 1.48 12.57
C ALA A 46 -13.79 1.01 11.12
N ASP A 47 -14.47 1.79 10.27
CA ASP A 47 -14.58 1.46 8.85
C ASP A 47 -13.29 1.73 8.07
N VAL A 48 -12.48 2.71 8.49
CA VAL A 48 -11.11 2.91 7.95
C VAL A 48 -10.24 1.67 8.23
N GLU A 49 -10.32 1.13 9.44
CA GLU A 49 -9.59 -0.09 9.80
C GLU A 49 -10.04 -1.31 8.99
N LYS A 50 -11.34 -1.43 8.69
CA LYS A 50 -11.85 -2.46 7.78
C LYS A 50 -11.33 -2.28 6.35
N ILE A 51 -11.25 -1.05 5.83
CA ILE A 51 -10.65 -0.78 4.51
C ILE A 51 -9.22 -1.31 4.47
N ILE A 52 -8.39 -0.96 5.46
CA ILE A 52 -7.00 -1.41 5.55
C ILE A 52 -6.94 -2.95 5.58
N SER A 53 -7.80 -3.59 6.39
CA SER A 53 -7.85 -5.05 6.52
C SER A 53 -8.22 -5.74 5.20
N VAL A 54 -9.18 -5.20 4.44
CA VAL A 54 -9.55 -5.72 3.12
C VAL A 54 -8.38 -5.58 2.15
N LEU A 55 -7.70 -4.44 2.13
CA LEU A 55 -6.59 -4.19 1.24
C LEU A 55 -5.38 -5.07 1.56
N GLU A 56 -5.09 -5.27 2.84
CA GLU A 56 -4.10 -6.23 3.33
C GLU A 56 -4.39 -7.64 2.80
N GLN A 57 -5.62 -8.13 2.92
CA GLN A 57 -6.01 -9.45 2.38
C GLN A 57 -5.79 -9.57 0.87
N LEU A 58 -5.95 -8.48 0.11
CA LEU A 58 -5.66 -8.49 -1.32
C LEU A 58 -4.16 -8.68 -1.60
N THR A 59 -3.28 -8.15 -0.75
CA THR A 59 -1.81 -8.30 -0.88
C THR A 59 -1.31 -9.72 -0.64
N THR A 60 -2.06 -10.56 0.07
CA THR A 60 -1.67 -11.95 0.37
C THR A 60 -2.32 -12.98 -0.58
N THR A 61 -3.16 -12.52 -1.51
CA THR A 61 -3.91 -13.42 -2.41
C THR A 61 -3.00 -13.99 -3.51
N PRO A 62 -3.21 -15.24 -3.99
CA PRO A 62 -2.38 -15.83 -5.06
C PRO A 62 -2.40 -15.07 -6.40
N ASN A 63 -3.42 -14.25 -6.65
CA ASN A 63 -3.55 -13.47 -7.87
C ASN A 63 -2.71 -12.18 -7.84
N GLY A 64 -1.72 -12.08 -8.72
CA GLY A 64 -0.83 -10.91 -8.78
C GLY A 64 -1.53 -9.58 -9.10
N ASN A 65 -2.67 -9.57 -9.79
CA ASN A 65 -3.44 -8.33 -9.99
C ASN A 65 -4.18 -7.90 -8.72
N MET A 66 -4.61 -8.86 -7.89
CA MET A 66 -5.18 -8.56 -6.58
C MET A 66 -4.12 -7.96 -5.66
N ARG A 67 -2.90 -8.52 -5.65
CA ARG A 67 -1.79 -7.96 -4.86
C ARG A 67 -1.43 -6.54 -5.28
N LYS A 68 -1.30 -6.28 -6.59
CA LYS A 68 -1.08 -4.92 -7.13
C LYS A 68 -2.20 -3.96 -6.74
N GLY A 69 -3.44 -4.43 -6.73
CA GLY A 69 -4.61 -3.67 -6.28
C GLY A 69 -4.56 -3.34 -4.78
N GLY A 70 -4.22 -4.32 -3.94
CA GLY A 70 -4.02 -4.12 -2.50
C GLY A 70 -2.94 -3.08 -2.22
N LEU A 71 -1.79 -3.19 -2.88
CA LEU A 71 -0.65 -2.27 -2.75
C LEU A 71 -1.03 -0.81 -3.06
N ILE A 72 -1.63 -0.55 -4.22
CA ILE A 72 -2.03 0.82 -4.59
C ILE A 72 -3.17 1.35 -3.70
N GLY A 73 -4.07 0.47 -3.24
CA GLY A 73 -5.12 0.84 -2.29
C GLY A 73 -4.57 1.21 -0.91
N LEU A 74 -3.57 0.49 -0.40
CA LEU A 74 -2.90 0.82 0.88
C LEU A 74 -2.22 2.19 0.78
N ALA A 75 -1.54 2.47 -0.34
CA ALA A 75 -0.93 3.77 -0.58
C ALA A 75 -1.98 4.91 -0.61
N ALA A 76 -3.10 4.71 -1.31
CA ALA A 76 -4.20 5.68 -1.34
C ALA A 76 -4.81 5.91 0.05
N THR A 77 -4.98 4.85 0.84
CA THR A 77 -5.48 4.93 2.21
C THR A 77 -4.52 5.70 3.12
N ALA A 78 -3.20 5.47 2.98
CA ALA A 78 -2.18 6.22 3.70
C ALA A 78 -2.22 7.72 3.36
N ILE A 79 -2.35 8.06 2.07
CA ILE A 79 -2.51 9.46 1.61
C ILE A 79 -3.76 10.10 2.21
N ALA A 80 -4.88 9.38 2.27
CA ALA A 80 -6.11 9.85 2.90
C ALA A 80 -5.96 10.11 4.40
N LEU A 81 -5.27 9.23 5.13
CA LEU A 81 -5.00 9.37 6.56
C LEU A 81 -4.14 10.61 6.88
N GLY A 82 -3.21 10.95 5.98
CA GLY A 82 -2.28 12.06 6.17
C GLY A 82 -1.38 11.88 7.40
N SER A 83 -0.55 12.88 7.71
CA SER A 83 0.37 12.81 8.86
C SER A 83 -0.34 12.75 10.22
N LYS A 84 -1.59 13.22 10.30
CA LYS A 84 -2.37 13.29 11.55
C LYS A 84 -2.83 11.92 12.05
N HIS A 85 -3.25 11.02 11.15
CA HIS A 85 -3.86 9.74 11.52
C HIS A 85 -3.01 8.53 11.11
N SER A 86 -2.06 8.68 10.18
CA SER A 86 -1.27 7.56 9.65
C SER A 86 -0.39 6.87 10.68
N ALA A 87 0.05 7.57 11.74
CA ALA A 87 0.95 7.01 12.74
C ALA A 87 0.41 5.74 13.41
N VAL A 88 -0.89 5.72 13.74
CA VAL A 88 -1.54 4.58 14.41
C VAL A 88 -1.67 3.37 13.47
N TYR A 89 -1.72 3.62 12.16
CA TYR A 89 -1.86 2.59 11.14
C TYR A 89 -0.54 2.23 10.44
N ALA A 90 0.58 2.85 10.82
CA ALA A 90 1.85 2.72 10.11
C ALA A 90 2.26 1.25 9.94
N VAL A 91 2.23 0.47 11.01
CA VAL A 91 2.57 -0.96 10.96
C VAL A 91 1.63 -1.72 10.03
N LYS A 92 0.31 -1.52 10.16
CA LYS A 92 -0.72 -2.17 9.32
C LYS A 92 -0.62 -1.80 7.84
N LEU A 93 -0.07 -0.63 7.52
CA LEU A 93 0.16 -0.19 6.14
C LEU A 93 1.48 -0.75 5.57
N LEU A 94 2.51 -0.89 6.41
CA LEU A 94 3.86 -1.25 5.99
C LEU A 94 4.06 -2.76 5.82
N GLU A 95 3.64 -3.57 6.80
CA GLU A 95 3.88 -5.03 6.80
C GLU A 95 3.32 -5.74 5.54
N PRO A 96 2.11 -5.42 5.04
CA PRO A 96 1.61 -6.06 3.82
C PRO A 96 2.46 -5.72 2.59
N VAL A 97 3.02 -4.50 2.55
CA VAL A 97 3.90 -4.05 1.46
C VAL A 97 5.26 -4.72 1.54
N PHE A 98 5.80 -4.88 2.75
CA PHE A 98 7.07 -5.56 3.00
C PHE A 98 7.04 -7.01 2.50
N THR A 99 5.95 -7.71 2.80
CA THR A 99 5.75 -9.10 2.36
C THR A 99 5.77 -9.22 0.83
N CYS A 100 5.27 -8.20 0.12
CA CYS A 100 5.23 -8.16 -1.35
C CYS A 100 6.61 -7.95 -2.01
N PHE A 101 7.68 -7.60 -1.28
CA PHE A 101 9.03 -7.57 -1.85
C PHE A 101 9.63 -8.95 -2.07
N LEU A 102 9.06 -9.99 -1.44
CA LEU A 102 9.47 -11.38 -1.65
C LEU A 102 8.67 -12.07 -2.76
N ASP A 103 7.83 -11.32 -3.48
CA ASP A 103 6.99 -11.86 -4.54
C ASP A 103 7.81 -12.36 -5.73
N HIS A 104 7.36 -13.45 -6.37
CA HIS A 104 8.00 -13.97 -7.58
C HIS A 104 7.73 -13.09 -8.82
N ASP A 105 6.58 -12.41 -8.91
CA ASP A 105 6.27 -11.47 -10.01
C ASP A 105 6.98 -10.14 -9.75
N SER A 106 7.98 -9.81 -10.57
CA SER A 106 8.73 -8.55 -10.44
C SER A 106 7.85 -7.32 -10.54
N ARG A 107 6.70 -7.40 -11.22
CA ARG A 107 5.73 -6.30 -11.27
C ARG A 107 5.04 -6.09 -9.94
N VAL A 108 4.83 -7.14 -9.13
CA VAL A 108 4.29 -6.97 -7.77
C VAL A 108 5.33 -6.26 -6.91
N ARG A 109 6.60 -6.69 -6.97
CA ARG A 109 7.71 -6.04 -6.25
C ARG A 109 7.88 -4.56 -6.66
N TYR A 110 7.78 -4.25 -7.94
CA TYR A 110 7.81 -2.86 -8.43
C TYR A 110 6.65 -2.03 -7.86
N PHE A 111 5.43 -2.56 -7.86
CA PHE A 111 4.28 -1.89 -7.24
C PHE A 111 4.45 -1.71 -5.72
N ALA A 112 5.14 -2.65 -5.06
CA ALA A 112 5.49 -2.52 -3.65
C ALA A 112 6.46 -1.35 -3.42
N CYS A 113 7.45 -1.14 -4.30
CA CYS A 113 8.33 0.03 -4.25
C CYS A 113 7.53 1.34 -4.35
N GLU A 114 6.66 1.45 -5.36
CA GLU A 114 5.82 2.65 -5.58
C GLU A 114 4.88 2.91 -4.40
N SER A 115 4.25 1.86 -3.87
CA SER A 115 3.31 1.97 -2.76
C SER A 115 4.02 2.34 -1.47
N LEU A 116 5.17 1.71 -1.18
CA LEU A 116 5.97 2.03 -0.01
C LEU A 116 6.47 3.47 -0.03
N TYR A 117 6.96 3.96 -1.18
CA TYR A 117 7.38 5.35 -1.33
C TYR A 117 6.25 6.32 -0.93
N ASN A 118 5.03 6.08 -1.40
CA ASN A 118 3.87 6.92 -1.07
C ASN A 118 3.50 6.83 0.41
N ILE A 119 3.55 5.64 1.01
CA ILE A 119 3.26 5.43 2.44
C ILE A 119 4.31 6.15 3.29
N VAL A 120 5.61 5.97 3.02
CA VAL A 120 6.71 6.59 3.76
C VAL A 120 6.66 8.12 3.65
N LYS A 121 6.31 8.66 2.48
CA LYS A 121 6.16 10.11 2.27
C LYS A 121 5.15 10.73 3.23
N VAL A 122 4.12 9.97 3.62
CA VAL A 122 3.08 10.42 4.55
C VAL A 122 3.43 10.07 6.00
N CYS A 123 3.91 8.85 6.24
CA CYS A 123 4.12 8.30 7.56
C CYS A 123 5.46 8.69 8.20
N ARG A 124 6.38 9.33 7.46
CA ARG A 124 7.71 9.84 7.89
C ARG A 124 8.23 9.29 9.21
N ALA A 125 7.99 9.96 10.34
CA ALA A 125 8.51 9.55 11.65
C ALA A 125 8.03 8.16 12.11
N SER A 126 6.80 7.79 11.77
CA SER A 126 6.20 6.51 12.14
C SER A 126 6.79 5.31 11.39
N VAL A 127 7.46 5.54 10.25
CA VAL A 127 8.17 4.45 9.55
C VAL A 127 9.36 3.95 10.36
N LEU A 128 9.93 4.79 11.22
CA LEU A 128 11.13 4.46 12.00
C LEU A 128 10.90 3.32 12.99
N VAL A 129 9.64 3.06 13.38
CA VAL A 129 9.26 1.88 14.18
C VAL A 129 9.63 0.56 13.49
N LYS A 130 9.76 0.57 12.16
CA LYS A 130 10.13 -0.58 11.32
C LYS A 130 11.42 -0.34 10.54
N PHE A 131 12.30 0.54 11.04
CA PHE A 131 13.51 0.95 10.33
C PHE A 131 14.42 -0.23 9.94
N ASP A 132 14.69 -1.15 10.87
CA ASP A 132 15.57 -2.30 10.60
C ASP A 132 15.04 -3.17 9.45
N GLU A 133 13.73 -3.41 9.42
CA GLU A 133 13.06 -4.18 8.38
C GLU A 133 13.09 -3.43 7.04
N LEU A 134 12.80 -2.12 7.06
CA LEU A 134 12.90 -1.26 5.89
C LEU A 134 14.31 -1.22 5.29
N PHE A 135 15.33 -1.13 6.14
CA PHE A 135 16.73 -1.14 5.72
C PHE A 135 17.12 -2.46 5.06
N ASN A 136 16.75 -3.59 5.66
CA ASN A 136 16.97 -4.91 5.08
C ASN A 136 16.28 -5.08 3.72
N ILE A 137 15.05 -4.55 3.58
CA ILE A 137 14.33 -4.54 2.31
C ILE A 137 15.08 -3.72 1.26
N LEU A 138 15.49 -2.50 1.58
CA LEU A 138 16.25 -1.65 0.66
C LEU A 138 17.55 -2.30 0.20
N TRP A 139 18.27 -2.92 1.14
CA TRP A 139 19.47 -3.69 0.84
C TRP A 139 19.19 -4.80 -0.18
N ASN A 140 18.16 -5.61 0.06
CA ASN A 140 17.79 -6.69 -0.85
C ASN A 140 17.34 -6.17 -2.23
N LEU A 141 16.56 -5.08 -2.27
CA LEU A 141 16.07 -4.50 -3.52
C LEU A 141 17.18 -3.92 -4.40
N SER A 142 18.28 -3.44 -3.80
CA SER A 142 19.44 -2.97 -4.56
C SER A 142 20.04 -4.04 -5.47
N SER A 143 19.85 -5.31 -5.10
CA SER A 143 20.33 -6.49 -5.82
C SER A 143 19.19 -7.32 -6.43
N ASP A 144 17.98 -6.77 -6.52
CA ASP A 144 16.84 -7.44 -7.17
C ASP A 144 17.22 -7.83 -8.61
N PRO A 145 16.85 -9.02 -9.14
CA PRO A 145 17.19 -9.40 -10.52
C PRO A 145 16.55 -8.49 -11.59
N ASP A 146 15.41 -7.86 -11.32
CA ASP A 146 14.70 -7.00 -12.27
C ASP A 146 15.18 -5.55 -12.18
N GLN A 147 15.64 -4.99 -13.31
CA GLN A 147 16.16 -3.61 -13.36
C GLN A 147 15.11 -2.56 -12.99
N ASN A 148 13.83 -2.78 -13.30
CA ASN A 148 12.79 -1.81 -12.97
C ASN A 148 12.55 -1.77 -11.45
N VAL A 149 12.63 -2.92 -10.78
CA VAL A 149 12.52 -3.00 -9.32
C VAL A 149 13.70 -2.28 -8.66
N ARG A 150 14.93 -2.51 -9.15
CA ARG A 150 16.12 -1.77 -8.69
C ARG A 150 15.93 -0.27 -8.83
N ASN A 151 15.53 0.21 -10.02
CA ASN A 151 15.27 1.63 -10.27
C ASN A 151 14.18 2.21 -9.35
N GLY A 152 13.11 1.45 -9.09
CA GLY A 152 12.04 1.86 -8.18
C GLY A 152 12.53 1.98 -6.73
N SER A 153 13.47 1.12 -6.31
CA SER A 153 14.04 1.15 -4.97
C SER A 153 14.94 2.37 -4.71
N GLU A 154 15.58 2.93 -5.74
CA GLU A 154 16.42 4.12 -5.59
C GLU A 154 15.64 5.35 -5.11
N LEU A 155 14.39 5.51 -5.57
CA LEU A 155 13.53 6.61 -5.12
C LEU A 155 13.16 6.45 -3.64
N LEU A 156 12.93 5.22 -3.21
CA LEU A 156 12.65 4.90 -1.81
C LEU A 156 13.89 5.11 -0.94
N ASP A 157 15.07 4.64 -1.39
CA ASP A 157 16.35 4.83 -0.69
C ASP A 157 16.65 6.32 -0.44
N ARG A 158 16.49 7.16 -1.48
CA ARG A 158 16.68 8.61 -1.33
C ARG A 158 15.71 9.22 -0.31
N LEU A 159 14.47 8.75 -0.28
CA LEU A 159 13.47 9.25 0.68
C LEU A 159 13.83 8.85 2.12
N VAL A 160 14.33 7.63 2.33
CA VAL A 160 14.68 7.13 3.67
C VAL A 160 15.93 7.82 4.21
N LYS A 161 16.92 8.10 3.35
CA LYS A 161 18.13 8.84 3.71
C LYS A 161 17.89 10.27 4.20
N VAL A 162 16.73 10.85 3.92
CA VAL A 162 16.34 12.17 4.47
C VAL A 162 15.95 12.08 5.95
N PHE A 163 15.64 10.87 6.47
CA PHE A 163 15.27 10.66 7.87
C PHE A 163 16.44 10.26 8.78
N SER A 164 17.56 9.79 8.21
CA SER A 164 18.79 9.38 8.90
C SER A 164 19.78 10.53 9.02
#